data_AF-A0A4C2AEB3-F1
#
_entry.id   AF-A0A4C2AEB3-F1
#
_cell.length_a   1.000
_cell.length_b   1.000
_cell.length_c   1.000
_cell.angle_alpha   90.00
_cell.angle_beta   90.00
_cell.angle_gamma   90.00
#
_symmetry.space_group_name_H-M   'P 1'
#
loop_
_entity.id
_entity.type
_entity.pdbx_description
1 polymer ?
#
loop_
_entity_poly.entity_id
_entity_poly.type
_entity_poly.pdbx_seq_one_letter_code
_entity_poly.pdbx_strand_id
1 'polypeptide(L)'
;MALLNLVVVALVATSLWFNSPPFVNFPSFPDIANVKPAPGASFNGVSASSVSRTVTDKDGNVKHTGGSTVVTNDNGKVNKYTS
;
A
#
# COMPACT_ATOMS: atom_id res chain seq x y z
N MET A 1 7.41 10.37 -53.77
CA MET A 1 7.97 10.30 -52.39
C MET A 1 6.84 10.51 -51.39
N ALA A 2 6.04 9.46 -51.09
CA ALA A 2 4.91 9.57 -50.16
C ALA A 2 4.73 8.33 -49.26
N LEU A 3 5.63 7.36 -49.31
CA LEU A 3 5.54 6.14 -48.50
C LEU A 3 6.40 6.16 -47.23
N LEU A 4 7.36 7.07 -47.12
CA LEU A 4 8.32 7.06 -46.01
C LEU A 4 7.75 7.63 -44.70
N ASN A 5 6.75 8.52 -44.78
CA ASN A 5 6.17 9.17 -43.61
C ASN A 5 5.13 8.31 -42.86
N LEU A 6 4.56 7.28 -43.50
CA LEU A 6 3.55 6.43 -42.84
C LEU A 6 4.19 5.36 -41.95
N VAL A 7 5.37 4.86 -42.33
CA VAL A 7 6.10 3.84 -41.58
C VAL A 7 6.71 4.41 -40.29
N VAL A 8 7.17 5.66 -40.32
CA VAL A 8 7.72 6.34 -39.12
C VAL A 8 6.62 6.61 -38.08
N VAL A 9 5.41 6.96 -38.50
CA VAL A 9 4.28 7.20 -37.58
C VAL A 9 3.80 5.88 -36.94
N ALA A 10 3.86 4.76 -37.66
CA ALA A 10 3.49 3.45 -37.12
C ALA A 10 4.52 2.88 -36.11
N LEU A 11 5.81 3.19 -36.25
CA LEU A 11 6.85 2.73 -35.30
C LEU A 11 6.88 3.50 -33.97
N VAL A 12 6.40 4.75 -33.95
CA VAL A 12 6.36 5.56 -32.73
C VAL A 12 5.12 5.24 -31.88
N ALA A 13 4.06 4.69 -32.48
CA ALA A 13 2.81 4.36 -31.79
C ALA A 13 2.88 3.11 -30.89
N THR A 14 3.91 2.28 -31.01
CA THR A 14 4.04 1.02 -30.24
C THR A 14 5.04 1.09 -29.09
N SER A 15 5.74 2.21 -28.90
CA SER A 15 6.77 2.35 -27.86
C SER A 15 6.39 3.24 -26.67
N LEU A 16 5.11 3.60 -26.52
CA LEU A 16 4.59 4.08 -25.25
C LEU A 16 4.32 2.87 -24.33
N TRP A 17 5.41 2.17 -24.02
CA TRP A 17 5.48 1.22 -22.92
C TRP A 17 4.99 1.95 -21.67
N PHE A 18 3.79 1.59 -21.23
CA PHE A 18 3.32 1.87 -19.88
C PHE A 18 4.33 1.21 -18.93
N ASN A 19 5.39 1.95 -18.58
CA ASN A 19 6.24 1.63 -17.45
C ASN A 19 5.40 1.96 -16.21
N SER A 20 4.39 1.14 -15.93
CA SER A 20 3.66 1.19 -14.68
C SER A 20 4.70 1.06 -13.58
N PRO A 21 4.80 2.03 -12.65
CA PRO A 21 5.74 1.92 -11.55
C PRO A 21 5.53 0.57 -10.87
N PRO A 22 6.59 -0.12 -10.43
CA PRO A 22 6.45 -1.40 -9.75
C PRO A 22 5.47 -1.21 -8.60
N PHE A 23 4.47 -2.09 -8.50
CA PHE A 23 3.56 -2.09 -7.36
C PHE A 23 4.40 -2.23 -6.09
N VAL A 24 4.46 -1.17 -5.29
CA VAL A 24 5.13 -1.21 -3.99
C VAL A 24 4.28 -2.10 -3.10
N ASN A 25 4.79 -3.29 -2.78
CA ASN A 25 4.16 -4.15 -1.80
C ASN A 25 4.46 -3.60 -0.40
N PHE A 26 3.45 -3.00 0.23
CA PHE A 26 3.57 -2.55 1.61
C PHE A 26 3.37 -3.75 2.55
N PRO A 27 4.29 -3.99 3.50
CA PRO A 27 4.14 -5.07 4.45
C PRO A 27 2.86 -4.89 5.25
N SER A 28 2.05 -5.94 5.27
CA SER A 28 0.81 -5.99 6.02
C SER A 28 1.09 -6.09 7.52
N PHE A 29 0.05 -5.88 8.34
CA PHE A 29 0.15 -6.08 9.78
C PHE A 29 0.75 -7.45 10.17
N PRO A 30 0.27 -8.59 9.59
CA PRO A 30 0.88 -9.90 9.83
C PRO A 30 2.36 -9.97 9.42
N ASP A 31 2.76 -9.31 8.35
CA ASP A 31 4.14 -9.33 7.85
C ASP A 31 5.09 -8.67 8.85
N ILE A 32 4.66 -7.62 9.54
CA ILE A 32 5.48 -7.00 10.60
C ILE A 32 5.38 -7.77 11.92
N ALA A 33 4.19 -8.24 12.29
CA ALA A 33 3.99 -8.90 13.58
C ALA A 33 4.70 -10.26 13.70
N ASN A 34 4.89 -10.96 12.59
CA ASN A 34 5.44 -12.32 12.60
C ASN A 34 6.95 -12.39 12.37
N VAL A 35 7.62 -11.27 12.08
CA VAL A 35 9.07 -11.26 11.88
C VAL A 35 9.79 -11.51 13.20
N LYS A 36 10.63 -12.54 13.20
CA LYS A 36 11.59 -12.82 14.27
C LYS A 36 12.98 -12.77 13.65
N PRO A 37 13.82 -11.79 14.02
CA PRO A 37 15.18 -11.75 13.49
C PRO A 37 15.97 -12.98 13.95
N ALA A 38 16.83 -13.48 13.06
CA ALA A 38 17.79 -14.53 13.40
C ALA A 38 18.82 -14.02 14.43
N PRO A 39 19.51 -14.91 15.17
CA PRO A 39 20.60 -14.49 16.06
C PRO A 39 21.64 -13.65 15.31
N GLY A 40 21.86 -12.41 15.77
CA GLY A 40 22.76 -11.44 15.14
C GLY A 40 22.11 -10.50 14.11
N ALA A 41 20.83 -10.68 13.79
CA ALA A 41 20.06 -9.75 12.99
C ALA A 41 19.21 -8.82 13.89
N SER A 42 18.95 -7.60 13.42
CA SER A 42 18.04 -6.65 14.06
C SER A 42 16.86 -6.35 13.15
N PHE A 43 15.65 -6.30 13.71
CA PHE A 43 14.43 -5.91 13.03
C PHE A 43 13.66 -4.88 13.83
N ASN A 44 13.31 -3.78 13.19
CA ASN A 44 12.38 -2.78 13.72
C ASN A 44 11.34 -2.48 12.63
N GLY A 45 10.07 -2.71 12.93
CA GLY A 45 8.98 -2.49 12.00
C GLY A 45 7.77 -1.85 12.68
N VAL A 46 7.10 -0.95 11.95
CA VAL A 46 5.87 -0.30 12.39
C VAL A 46 4.81 -0.41 11.29
N SER A 47 3.62 -0.89 11.64
CA SER A 47 2.44 -0.89 10.78
C SER A 47 1.35 -0.05 11.43
N ALA A 48 0.79 0.90 10.69
CA ALA A 48 -0.34 1.70 11.15
C ALA A 48 -1.48 1.57 10.14
N SER A 49 -2.67 1.26 10.64
CA SER A 49 -3.89 1.20 9.86
C SER A 49 -4.95 2.06 10.53
N SER A 50 -5.63 2.90 9.74
CA SER A 50 -6.76 3.68 10.20
C SER A 50 -7.92 3.46 9.24
N VAL A 51 -9.11 3.29 9.80
CA VAL A 51 -10.34 3.15 9.04
C VAL A 51 -11.26 4.29 9.44
N SER A 52 -11.64 5.11 8.46
CA SER A 52 -12.69 6.12 8.59
C SER A 52 -13.88 5.71 7.76
N ARG A 53 -15.05 5.63 8.37
CA ARG A 53 -16.33 5.35 7.74
C ARG A 53 -17.32 6.45 8.05
N THR A 54 -18.03 6.85 7.02
CA THR A 54 -19.18 7.75 7.13
C THR A 54 -20.41 6.96 6.71
N VAL A 55 -21.40 6.88 7.59
CA VAL A 55 -22.61 6.09 7.39
C VAL A 55 -23.81 6.98 7.67
N THR A 56 -24.76 7.05 6.74
CA THR A 56 -26.04 7.72 6.98
C THR A 56 -27.00 6.74 7.64
N ASP A 57 -27.61 7.13 8.75
CA ASP A 57 -28.63 6.33 9.40
C ASP A 57 -30.00 6.46 8.72
N LYS A 58 -30.99 5.70 9.21
CA LYS A 58 -32.33 5.65 8.61
C LYS A 58 -33.08 6.98 8.71
N ASP A 59 -32.65 7.85 9.62
CA ASP A 59 -33.25 9.16 9.87
C ASP A 59 -32.53 10.27 9.09
N GLY A 60 -31.56 9.90 8.23
CA GLY A 60 -30.80 10.83 7.41
C GLY A 60 -29.61 11.48 8.13
N ASN A 61 -29.30 11.09 9.37
CA ASN A 61 -28.18 11.65 10.10
C ASN A 61 -26.87 10.99 9.67
N VAL A 62 -25.83 11.80 9.51
CA VAL A 62 -24.48 11.33 9.18
C VAL A 62 -23.76 10.93 10.46
N LYS A 63 -23.31 9.67 10.52
CA LYS A 63 -22.46 9.15 11.59
C LYS A 63 -21.06 8.87 11.07
N HIS A 64 -20.07 9.40 11.78
CA HIS A 64 -18.67 9.05 11.57
C HIS A 64 -18.31 7.91 12.52
N THR A 65 -17.85 6.82 11.96
CA THR A 65 -17.31 5.67 12.71
C THR A 65 -15.90 5.42 12.22
N GLY A 66 -15.00 5.10 13.13
CA GLY A 66 -13.63 4.85 12.74
C GLY A 66 -12.82 4.35 13.91
N GLY A 67 -11.65 3.82 13.58
CA GLY A 67 -10.71 3.29 14.55
C GLY A 67 -9.34 3.18 13.95
N SER A 68 -8.33 3.19 14.80
CA SER A 68 -6.93 3.08 14.38
C SER A 68 -6.26 1.93 15.11
N THR A 69 -5.39 1.23 14.41
CA THR A 69 -4.54 0.17 14.97
C THR A 69 -3.09 0.44 14.58
N VAL A 70 -2.21 0.50 15.57
CA VAL A 70 -0.76 0.65 15.38
C VAL A 70 -0.06 -0.53 15.99
N VAL A 71 0.87 -1.11 15.25
CA VAL A 71 1.64 -2.28 15.68
C VAL A 71 3.11 -2.00 15.48
N THR A 72 3.89 -2.30 16.52
CA THR A 72 5.34 -2.17 16.52
C THR A 72 5.94 -3.54 16.77
N ASN A 73 6.98 -3.91 16.03
CA ASN A 73 7.80 -5.08 16.30
C ASN A 73 9.25 -4.62 16.47
N ASP A 74 9.77 -4.77 17.68
CA ASP A 74 11.17 -4.52 18.03
C ASP A 74 11.84 -5.84 18.39
N ASN A 75 12.64 -6.37 17.46
CA ASN A 75 13.35 -7.65 17.60
C ASN A 75 12.50 -8.83 18.07
N GLY A 76 11.26 -8.94 17.58
CA GLY A 76 10.31 -9.98 17.96
C GLY A 76 9.42 -9.61 19.15
N LYS A 77 9.64 -8.46 19.79
CA LYS A 77 8.73 -7.89 20.79
C LYS A 77 7.64 -7.07 20.10
N VAL A 78 6.44 -7.63 20.03
CA VAL A 78 5.30 -7.02 19.34
C VAL A 78 4.39 -6.28 20.34
N ASN A 79 4.11 -5.01 20.09
CA ASN A 79 3.09 -4.23 20.80
C ASN A 79 1.97 -3.82 19.83
N LYS A 80 0.73 -3.78 20.32
CA LYS A 80 -0.46 -3.35 19.57
C LYS A 80 -1.19 -2.26 20.34
N TYR A 81 -1.50 -1.17 19.65
CA TYR A 81 -2.26 -0.03 20.16
C TYR A 81 -3.53 0.12 19.31
N THR A 82 -4.67 0.32 19.95
CA THR A 82 -5.96 0.52 19.27
C THR A 82 -6.67 1.72 19.87
N SER A 83 -7.28 2.53 19.01
CA SER A 83 -8.15 3.66 19.36
C SER A 83 -9.44 3.63 18.58
#